data_AF-A0AAW3V0V6-F1
#
_entry.id   AF-A0AAW3V0V6-F1
#
_cell.length_a   1.000
_cell.length_b   1.000
_cell.length_c   1.000
_cell.angle_alpha   90.00
_cell.angle_beta   90.00
_cell.angle_gamma   90.00
#
_symmetry.space_group_name_H-M   'P 1'
#
loop_
_entity.id
_entity.type
_entity.pdbx_description
1 polymer ?
#
loop_
_entity_poly.entity_id
_entity_poly.type
_entity_poly.pdbx_seq_one_letter_code
_entity_poly.pdbx_strand_id
1 'polypeptide(L)'
;MGGNLKVVWVATVVAMTSLLTACGPDPSIQLRANAEAAVKRQMGKDVDPAKSFTGIRSARESIAEECDDYSGIYHFSMQKACSEELGAMKAAAVGPIQDALLAGNVGAGRIAIGALAPDATDDLSEEIRNIVARPEVATSIVTTAASLDGQTTAQARTYEMLAAAVLVTGQGVPADRVRGVQLYGAAWSAGETWAAAMLANAYVQGRDSVNAYLWSLRCTGQCLTGLIPEAAKGALEKSLDPQTISSIQQKSKDQSVLNL
;
A
#
# COMPACT_ATOMS: atom_id res chain seq x y z
N MET A 1 25.41 21.83 13.90
CA MET A 1 24.70 22.03 15.19
C MET A 1 23.42 22.80 14.85
N GLY A 2 22.21 22.26 14.89
CA GLY A 2 21.67 21.08 15.54
C GLY A 2 20.22 21.46 15.90
N GLY A 3 19.34 21.50 14.90
CA GLY A 3 17.96 21.96 15.06
C GLY A 3 17.05 21.16 14.15
N ASN A 4 16.52 20.05 14.67
CA ASN A 4 15.39 19.30 14.11
C ASN A 4 14.90 18.33 15.20
N LEU A 5 14.12 18.83 16.16
CA LEU A 5 13.54 18.01 17.22
C LEU A 5 12.21 18.62 17.72
N LYS A 6 11.22 18.82 16.84
CA LYS A 6 9.89 19.36 17.26
C LYS A 6 8.64 18.78 16.57
N VAL A 7 8.72 17.72 15.75
CA VAL A 7 7.52 17.20 15.06
C VAL A 7 6.93 15.93 15.68
N VAL A 8 7.58 15.33 16.68
CA VAL A 8 7.12 14.03 17.27
C VAL A 8 6.18 14.20 18.47
N TRP A 9 6.04 15.40 19.04
CA TRP A 9 5.33 15.56 20.32
C TRP A 9 3.82 15.85 20.25
N VAL A 10 3.25 16.11 19.06
CA VAL A 10 1.83 16.57 18.97
C VAL A 10 0.84 15.40 18.79
N ALA A 11 1.27 14.23 18.32
CA ALA A 11 0.37 13.08 18.16
C ALA A 11 0.17 12.29 19.47
N THR A 12 1.20 12.20 20.31
CA THR A 12 1.14 11.41 21.55
C THR A 12 0.31 12.09 22.66
N VAL A 13 0.24 13.42 22.67
CA VAL A 13 -0.51 14.17 23.71
C VAL A 13 -2.02 14.18 23.43
N VAL A 14 -2.46 14.09 22.17
CA VAL A 14 -3.91 14.09 21.83
C VAL A 14 -4.55 12.73 22.09
N ALA A 15 -3.80 11.63 22.03
CA ALA A 15 -4.30 10.31 22.42
C ALA A 15 -4.41 10.16 23.96
N MET A 16 -3.41 10.62 24.72
CA MET A 16 -3.41 10.47 26.20
C MET A 16 -4.38 11.38 26.97
N THR A 17 -4.89 12.46 26.38
CA THR A 17 -5.80 13.38 27.10
C THR A 17 -7.28 12.98 26.98
N SER A 18 -7.61 11.91 26.25
CA SER A 18 -9.00 11.47 26.00
C SER A 18 -9.52 10.44 27.01
N LEU A 19 -8.66 9.92 27.90
CA LEU A 19 -9.01 8.87 28.87
C LEU A 19 -9.31 9.38 30.30
N LEU A 20 -9.26 10.69 30.55
CA LEU A 20 -9.37 11.24 31.92
C LEU A 20 -10.46 12.29 32.17
N THR A 21 -11.44 12.46 31.28
CA THR A 21 -12.60 13.31 31.58
C THR A 21 -13.90 12.52 31.54
N ALA A 22 -14.23 11.95 32.69
CA ALA A 22 -15.61 11.68 33.07
C ALA A 22 -16.41 13.00 32.93
N CYS A 23 -17.49 12.97 32.14
CA CYS A 23 -18.41 14.08 31.82
C CYS A 23 -18.07 14.97 30.61
N GLY A 24 -17.46 14.41 29.55
CA GLY A 24 -17.46 14.97 28.19
C GLY A 24 -18.43 14.22 27.25
N PRO A 25 -18.69 14.74 26.03
CA PRO A 25 -19.46 14.01 25.01
C PRO A 25 -18.86 12.61 24.82
N ASP A 26 -19.73 11.65 24.45
CA ASP A 26 -19.39 10.24 24.22
C ASP A 26 -17.98 10.10 23.61
N PRO A 27 -17.02 9.47 24.33
CA PRO A 27 -15.62 9.37 23.90
C PRO A 27 -15.48 8.92 22.44
N SER A 28 -16.40 8.07 21.97
CA SER A 28 -16.45 7.57 20.59
C SER A 28 -16.68 8.68 19.54
N ILE A 29 -17.44 9.74 19.86
CA ILE A 29 -17.73 10.86 18.97
C ILE A 29 -16.48 11.74 18.82
N GLN A 30 -15.80 12.03 19.93
CA GLN A 30 -14.60 12.86 19.93
C GLN A 30 -13.45 12.15 19.18
N LEU A 31 -13.30 10.84 19.40
CA LEU A 31 -12.28 10.01 18.75
C LEU A 31 -12.51 9.92 17.24
N ARG A 32 -13.76 9.72 16.79
CA ARG A 32 -14.14 9.75 15.37
C ARG A 32 -13.87 11.10 14.73
N ALA A 33 -14.28 12.20 15.36
CA ALA A 33 -14.05 13.55 14.84
C ALA A 33 -12.54 13.86 14.74
N ASN A 34 -11.74 13.40 15.70
CA ASN A 34 -10.28 13.55 15.68
C ASN A 34 -9.63 12.70 14.58
N ALA A 35 -10.09 11.46 14.38
CA ALA A 35 -9.60 10.58 13.31
C ALA A 35 -9.94 11.16 11.92
N GLU A 36 -11.19 11.58 11.71
CA GLU A 36 -11.62 12.21 10.46
C GLU A 36 -10.87 13.52 10.21
N ALA A 37 -10.67 14.35 11.23
CA ALA A 37 -9.87 15.56 11.13
C ALA A 37 -8.39 15.27 10.85
N ALA A 38 -7.83 14.20 11.41
CA ALA A 38 -6.46 13.77 11.13
C ALA A 38 -6.31 13.32 9.67
N VAL A 39 -7.20 12.47 9.18
CA VAL A 39 -7.26 12.03 7.78
C VAL A 39 -7.41 13.24 6.85
N LYS A 40 -8.37 14.14 7.11
CA LYS A 40 -8.58 15.36 6.29
C LYS A 40 -7.37 16.31 6.30
N ARG A 41 -6.75 16.54 7.46
CA ARG A 41 -5.53 17.39 7.56
C ARG A 41 -4.35 16.79 6.79
N GLN A 42 -4.28 15.47 6.74
CA GLN A 42 -3.22 14.72 6.07
C GLN A 42 -3.44 14.63 4.56
N MET A 43 -4.69 14.54 4.11
CA MET A 43 -5.04 14.54 2.68
C MET A 43 -4.97 15.93 2.02
N GLY A 44 -5.09 17.02 2.79
CA GLY A 44 -5.12 18.40 2.28
C GLY A 44 -3.77 19.12 2.18
N LYS A 45 -2.67 18.47 2.55
CA LYS A 45 -1.29 18.99 2.40
C LYS A 45 -0.44 17.87 1.78
N ASP A 46 0.70 18.19 1.18
CA ASP A 46 1.74 17.22 0.74
C ASP A 46 2.35 16.45 1.93
N VAL A 47 1.52 15.94 2.85
CA VAL A 47 1.93 15.13 3.98
C VAL A 47 2.14 13.73 3.44
N ASP A 48 3.30 13.19 3.76
CA ASP A 48 3.65 11.81 3.51
C ASP A 48 2.48 10.87 3.94
N PRO A 49 1.77 10.27 2.96
CA PRO A 49 0.61 9.41 3.21
C PRO A 49 1.00 8.20 4.06
N ALA A 50 2.25 7.75 3.94
CA ALA A 50 2.77 6.67 4.77
C ALA A 50 2.78 7.08 6.25
N LYS A 51 3.20 8.30 6.59
CA LYS A 51 3.19 8.80 7.99
C LYS A 51 1.79 8.97 8.54
N SER A 52 0.86 9.34 7.68
CA SER A 52 -0.54 9.57 8.00
C SER A 52 -1.25 8.27 8.37
N PHE A 53 -1.00 7.25 7.55
CA PHE A 53 -1.49 5.90 7.78
C PHE A 53 -0.82 5.22 8.96
N THR A 54 0.48 5.45 9.16
CA THR A 54 1.18 5.03 10.39
C THR A 54 0.53 5.66 11.63
N GLY A 55 0.06 6.90 11.56
CA GLY A 55 -0.68 7.52 12.67
C GLY A 55 -1.98 6.82 13.02
N ILE A 56 -2.79 6.45 12.01
CA ILE A 56 -4.03 5.68 12.21
C ILE A 56 -3.70 4.28 12.72
N ARG A 57 -2.68 3.64 12.16
CA ARG A 57 -2.21 2.32 12.60
C ARG A 57 -1.73 2.34 14.04
N SER A 58 -0.87 3.28 14.42
CA SER A 58 -0.38 3.43 15.79
C SER A 58 -1.49 3.80 16.77
N ALA A 59 -2.46 4.63 16.38
CA ALA A 59 -3.63 4.91 17.21
C ALA A 59 -4.47 3.64 17.43
N ARG A 60 -4.67 2.84 16.38
CA ARG A 60 -5.34 1.55 16.48
C ARG A 60 -4.57 0.56 17.37
N GLU A 61 -3.26 0.45 17.20
CA GLU A 61 -2.40 -0.45 17.99
C GLU A 61 -2.43 -0.05 19.47
N SER A 62 -2.36 1.25 19.77
CA SER A 62 -2.49 1.79 21.12
C SER A 62 -3.85 1.44 21.76
N ILE A 63 -4.95 1.57 21.00
CA ILE A 63 -6.28 1.19 21.48
C ILE A 63 -6.35 -0.32 21.69
N ALA A 64 -5.82 -1.12 20.75
CA ALA A 64 -5.82 -2.57 20.86
C ALA A 64 -5.03 -3.06 22.09
N GLU A 65 -3.87 -2.47 22.36
CA GLU A 65 -3.05 -2.76 23.55
C GLU A 65 -3.78 -2.40 24.85
N GLU A 66 -4.43 -1.23 24.89
CA GLU A 66 -5.28 -0.84 26.02
C GLU A 66 -6.47 -1.79 26.22
N CYS A 67 -7.03 -2.35 25.14
CA CYS A 67 -8.15 -3.29 25.22
C CYS A 67 -7.71 -4.71 25.66
N ASP A 68 -6.48 -5.13 25.34
CA ASP A 68 -5.94 -6.45 25.71
C ASP A 68 -5.47 -6.51 27.18
N ASP A 69 -5.06 -5.39 27.79
CA ASP A 69 -4.58 -5.35 29.19
C ASP A 69 -5.71 -5.57 30.22
N TYR A 70 -6.98 -5.49 29.80
CA TYR A 70 -8.14 -5.71 30.67
C TYR A 70 -8.48 -7.19 30.87
N SER A 71 -7.68 -7.88 31.68
CA SER A 71 -7.94 -9.29 32.10
C SER A 71 -8.97 -9.47 33.24
N GLY A 72 -9.78 -8.46 33.54
CA GLY A 72 -10.70 -8.43 34.69
C GLY A 72 -12.18 -8.80 34.42
N ILE A 73 -13.02 -8.76 35.45
CA ILE A 73 -14.46 -9.14 35.42
C ILE A 73 -15.27 -8.33 34.37
N TYR A 74 -14.77 -7.17 33.94
CA TYR A 74 -15.39 -6.30 32.92
C TYR A 74 -14.96 -6.59 31.47
N HIS A 75 -14.20 -7.66 31.23
CA HIS A 75 -13.59 -8.01 29.94
C HIS A 75 -14.61 -8.00 28.78
N PHE A 76 -15.80 -8.58 28.95
CA PHE A 76 -16.76 -8.72 27.84
C PHE A 76 -17.36 -7.38 27.38
N SER A 77 -17.73 -6.50 28.32
CA SER A 77 -18.33 -5.20 27.98
C SER A 77 -17.32 -4.24 27.35
N MET A 78 -16.08 -4.24 27.87
CA MET A 78 -15.02 -3.39 27.31
C MET A 78 -14.56 -3.90 25.94
N GLN A 79 -14.37 -5.21 25.78
CA GLN A 79 -13.98 -5.78 24.49
C GLN A 79 -15.03 -5.47 23.39
N LYS A 80 -16.31 -5.51 23.74
CA LYS A 80 -17.39 -5.13 22.82
C LYS A 80 -17.30 -3.65 22.42
N ALA A 81 -17.17 -2.74 23.39
CA ALA A 81 -17.04 -1.30 23.13
C ALA A 81 -15.80 -0.99 22.26
N CYS A 82 -14.65 -1.59 22.59
CA CYS A 82 -13.43 -1.51 21.79
C CYS A 82 -13.64 -1.97 20.35
N SER A 83 -14.33 -3.11 20.16
CA SER A 83 -14.60 -3.64 18.82
C SER A 83 -15.52 -2.74 17.99
N GLU A 84 -16.50 -2.11 18.63
CA GLU A 84 -17.44 -1.18 17.99
C GLU A 84 -16.75 0.14 17.61
N GLU A 85 -15.90 0.68 18.49
CA GLU A 85 -15.11 1.87 18.19
C GLU A 85 -14.10 1.61 17.07
N LEU A 86 -13.39 0.49 17.12
CA LEU A 86 -12.44 0.10 16.08
C LEU A 86 -13.15 -0.08 14.73
N GLY A 87 -14.31 -0.74 14.72
CA GLY A 87 -15.14 -0.89 13.52
C GLY A 87 -15.57 0.46 12.95
N ALA A 88 -15.91 1.42 13.81
CA ALA A 88 -16.30 2.74 13.37
C ALA A 88 -15.14 3.60 12.84
N MET A 89 -13.95 3.49 13.45
CA MET A 89 -12.74 4.12 12.91
C MET A 89 -12.38 3.56 11.53
N LYS A 90 -12.46 2.23 11.37
CA LYS A 90 -12.27 1.57 10.07
C LYS A 90 -13.26 2.14 9.04
N ALA A 91 -14.55 2.18 9.36
CA ALA A 91 -15.57 2.74 8.47
C ALA A 91 -15.32 4.22 8.11
N ALA A 92 -14.87 5.02 9.08
CA ALA A 92 -14.55 6.43 8.88
C ALA A 92 -13.30 6.67 8.01
N ALA A 93 -12.35 5.72 7.99
CA ALA A 93 -11.15 5.81 7.15
C ALA A 93 -11.39 5.34 5.70
N VAL A 94 -12.27 4.35 5.51
CA VAL A 94 -12.56 3.72 4.22
C VAL A 94 -13.16 4.70 3.19
N GLY A 95 -14.18 5.47 3.59
CA GLY A 95 -14.85 6.43 2.70
C GLY A 95 -13.89 7.47 2.09
N PRO A 96 -13.12 8.20 2.90
CA PRO A 96 -12.13 9.17 2.40
C PRO A 96 -11.07 8.57 1.47
N ILE A 97 -10.62 7.32 1.71
CA ILE A 97 -9.66 6.66 0.83
C ILE A 97 -10.28 6.40 -0.55
N GLN A 98 -11.52 5.90 -0.58
CA GLN A 98 -12.25 5.72 -1.84
C GLN A 98 -12.38 7.03 -2.61
N ASP A 99 -12.87 8.08 -1.96
CA ASP A 99 -13.06 9.39 -2.60
C ASP A 99 -11.73 9.94 -3.13
N ALA A 100 -10.65 9.78 -2.37
CA ALA A 100 -9.31 10.21 -2.77
C ALA A 100 -8.75 9.38 -3.94
N LEU A 101 -9.00 8.07 -4.00
CA LEU A 101 -8.64 7.22 -5.14
C LEU A 101 -9.40 7.63 -6.40
N LEU A 102 -10.71 7.89 -6.28
CA LEU A 102 -11.53 8.39 -7.38
C LEU A 102 -11.05 9.76 -7.88
N ALA A 103 -10.52 10.59 -6.99
CA ALA A 103 -9.94 11.89 -7.32
C ALA A 103 -8.50 11.83 -7.85
N GLY A 104 -7.90 10.63 -8.02
CA GLY A 104 -6.53 10.51 -8.51
C GLY A 104 -5.46 10.95 -7.50
N ASN A 105 -5.77 11.00 -6.20
CA ASN A 105 -4.84 11.43 -5.17
C ASN A 105 -3.65 10.47 -5.03
N VAL A 106 -2.43 11.00 -5.10
CA VAL A 106 -1.17 10.23 -5.01
C VAL A 106 -1.06 9.50 -3.67
N GLY A 107 -1.52 10.12 -2.59
CA GLY A 107 -1.37 9.56 -1.27
C GLY A 107 -2.24 8.36 -1.00
N ALA A 108 -3.50 8.44 -1.40
CA ALA A 108 -4.41 7.30 -1.40
C ALA A 108 -3.88 6.16 -2.29
N GLY A 109 -3.32 6.50 -3.46
CA GLY A 109 -2.70 5.51 -4.36
C GLY A 109 -1.54 4.75 -3.70
N ARG A 110 -0.66 5.44 -2.98
CA ARG A 110 0.46 4.80 -2.25
C ARG A 110 -0.01 3.89 -1.11
N ILE A 111 -1.04 4.32 -0.37
CA ILE A 111 -1.67 3.49 0.66
C ILE A 111 -2.24 2.22 0.03
N ALA A 112 -2.94 2.35 -1.10
CA ALA A 112 -3.51 1.23 -1.83
C ALA A 112 -2.43 0.25 -2.34
N ILE A 113 -1.32 0.75 -2.88
CA ILE A 113 -0.18 -0.11 -3.29
C ILE A 113 0.35 -0.90 -2.08
N GLY A 114 0.53 -0.25 -0.93
CA GLY A 114 0.98 -0.94 0.29
C GLY A 114 0.03 -2.04 0.73
N ALA A 115 -1.29 -1.79 0.67
CA ALA A 115 -2.31 -2.78 1.01
C ALA A 115 -2.40 -3.95 0.01
N LEU A 116 -1.92 -3.76 -1.23
CA LEU A 116 -1.85 -4.80 -2.26
C LEU A 116 -0.56 -5.63 -2.18
N ALA A 117 0.38 -5.27 -1.31
CA ALA A 117 1.60 -6.05 -1.12
C ALA A 117 1.28 -7.45 -0.58
N PRO A 118 2.00 -8.50 -1.01
CA PRO A 118 1.72 -9.89 -0.60
C PRO A 118 1.81 -10.13 0.91
N ASP A 119 2.61 -9.34 1.62
CA ASP A 119 2.85 -9.43 3.06
C ASP A 119 1.89 -8.57 3.91
N ALA A 120 1.04 -7.77 3.27
CA ALA A 120 0.06 -6.91 3.94
C ALA A 120 -1.12 -7.73 4.50
N THR A 121 -0.99 -8.20 5.74
CA THR A 121 -1.95 -9.11 6.39
C THR A 121 -2.86 -8.44 7.41
N ASP A 122 -2.69 -7.14 7.69
CA ASP A 122 -3.53 -6.43 8.65
C ASP A 122 -4.94 -6.14 8.11
N ASP A 123 -5.96 -6.12 8.98
CA ASP A 123 -7.37 -5.95 8.56
C ASP A 123 -7.60 -4.67 7.73
N LEU A 124 -6.82 -3.62 7.96
CA LEU A 124 -7.01 -2.36 7.25
C LEU A 124 -6.54 -2.48 5.79
N SER A 125 -5.46 -3.23 5.56
CA SER A 125 -5.05 -3.62 4.21
C SER A 125 -6.11 -4.45 3.50
N GLU A 126 -6.81 -5.36 4.21
CA GLU A 126 -7.94 -6.11 3.63
C GLU A 126 -9.09 -5.19 3.20
N GLU A 127 -9.49 -4.24 4.05
CA GLU A 127 -10.52 -3.27 3.71
C GLU A 127 -10.13 -2.41 2.49
N ILE A 128 -8.87 -1.97 2.42
CA ILE A 128 -8.39 -1.22 1.26
C ILE A 128 -8.41 -2.08 -0.01
N ARG A 129 -8.03 -3.36 0.07
CA ARG A 129 -8.16 -4.29 -1.08
C ARG A 129 -9.62 -4.41 -1.52
N ASN A 130 -10.57 -4.47 -0.58
CA ASN A 130 -11.99 -4.50 -0.88
C ASN A 130 -12.47 -3.21 -1.57
N ILE A 131 -11.92 -2.03 -1.21
CA ILE A 131 -12.19 -0.77 -1.91
C ILE A 131 -11.63 -0.82 -3.33
N VAL A 132 -10.36 -1.19 -3.48
CA VAL A 132 -9.68 -1.26 -4.79
C VAL A 132 -10.39 -2.23 -5.73
N ALA A 133 -10.91 -3.34 -5.21
CA ALA A 133 -11.66 -4.34 -5.97
C ALA A 133 -13.08 -3.89 -6.38
N ARG A 134 -13.56 -2.71 -5.97
CA ARG A 134 -14.84 -2.16 -6.45
C ARG A 134 -14.71 -1.75 -7.92
N PRO A 135 -15.62 -2.15 -8.82
CA PRO A 135 -15.49 -1.88 -10.24
C PRO A 135 -15.31 -0.40 -10.60
N GLU A 136 -16.02 0.49 -9.93
CA GLU A 136 -15.94 1.94 -10.14
C GLU A 136 -14.57 2.51 -9.73
N VAL A 137 -13.98 2.01 -8.64
CA VAL A 137 -12.66 2.43 -8.15
C VAL A 137 -11.56 1.88 -9.06
N ALA A 138 -11.59 0.58 -9.36
CA ALA A 138 -10.64 -0.07 -10.26
C ALA A 138 -10.64 0.57 -11.65
N THR A 139 -11.83 0.87 -12.21
CA THR A 139 -11.96 1.57 -13.50
C THR A 139 -11.37 2.98 -13.43
N SER A 140 -11.62 3.71 -12.35
CA SER A 140 -11.04 5.05 -12.15
C SER A 140 -9.52 5.01 -12.05
N ILE A 141 -8.95 4.04 -11.32
CA ILE A 141 -7.50 3.81 -11.22
C ILE A 141 -6.89 3.60 -12.60
N VAL A 142 -7.45 2.67 -13.40
CA VAL A 142 -6.94 2.35 -14.74
C VAL A 142 -7.07 3.53 -15.69
N THR A 143 -8.18 4.27 -15.62
CA THR A 143 -8.42 5.47 -16.44
C THR A 143 -7.44 6.60 -16.07
N THR A 144 -7.21 6.79 -14.77
CA THR A 144 -6.24 7.78 -14.27
C THR A 144 -4.84 7.45 -14.75
N ALA A 145 -4.39 6.19 -14.63
CA ALA A 145 -3.10 5.76 -15.15
C ALA A 145 -2.96 5.99 -16.66
N ALA A 146 -4.00 5.68 -17.44
CA ALA A 146 -4.01 5.92 -18.89
C ALA A 146 -3.88 7.42 -19.25
N SER A 147 -4.45 8.32 -18.44
CA SER A 147 -4.30 9.77 -18.64
C SER A 147 -2.91 10.31 -18.31
N LEU A 148 -2.10 9.51 -17.60
CA LEU A 148 -0.76 9.84 -17.15
C LEU A 148 0.33 9.19 -18.00
N ASP A 149 -0.04 8.49 -19.08
CA ASP A 149 0.88 7.74 -19.93
C ASP A 149 2.05 8.61 -20.43
N GLY A 150 3.26 8.04 -20.34
CA GLY A 150 4.51 8.70 -20.71
C GLY A 150 5.01 9.78 -19.74
N GLN A 151 4.28 10.08 -18.66
CA GLN A 151 4.72 11.06 -17.66
C GLN A 151 5.63 10.43 -16.60
N THR A 152 6.55 11.22 -16.05
CA THR A 152 7.47 10.78 -14.98
C THR A 152 7.14 11.39 -13.61
N THR A 153 5.90 11.88 -13.45
CA THR A 153 5.45 12.52 -12.21
C THR A 153 5.27 11.48 -11.10
N ALA A 154 5.21 11.94 -9.84
CA ALA A 154 4.92 11.05 -8.71
C ALA A 154 3.52 10.42 -8.83
N GLN A 155 2.57 11.13 -9.45
CA GLN A 155 1.24 10.64 -9.71
C GLN A 155 1.25 9.54 -10.77
N ALA A 156 1.97 9.74 -11.89
CA ALA A 156 2.14 8.74 -12.95
C ALA A 156 2.71 7.43 -12.39
N ARG A 157 3.88 7.49 -11.73
CA ARG A 157 4.49 6.31 -11.08
C ARG A 157 3.51 5.56 -10.17
N THR A 158 2.77 6.30 -9.34
CA THR A 158 1.86 5.72 -8.36
C THR A 158 0.66 5.05 -9.04
N TYR A 159 0.01 5.74 -9.97
CA TYR A 159 -1.20 5.21 -10.62
C TYR A 159 -0.87 4.13 -11.64
N GLU A 160 0.29 4.17 -12.29
CA GLU A 160 0.79 3.08 -13.14
C GLU A 160 1.04 1.81 -12.30
N MET A 161 1.71 1.92 -11.15
CA MET A 161 1.89 0.80 -10.22
C MET A 161 0.55 0.20 -9.75
N LEU A 162 -0.38 1.07 -9.37
CA LEU A 162 -1.66 0.64 -8.82
C LEU A 162 -2.55 0.01 -9.91
N ALA A 163 -2.64 0.64 -11.08
CA ALA A 163 -3.37 0.10 -12.23
C ALA A 163 -2.76 -1.22 -12.71
N ALA A 164 -1.44 -1.34 -12.72
CA ALA A 164 -0.76 -2.59 -13.04
C ALA A 164 -1.15 -3.72 -12.08
N ALA A 165 -1.16 -3.47 -10.77
CA ALA A 165 -1.58 -4.46 -9.77
C ALA A 165 -3.02 -4.92 -10.00
N VAL A 166 -3.92 -3.96 -10.22
CA VAL A 166 -5.34 -4.21 -10.50
C VAL A 166 -5.52 -5.05 -11.77
N LEU A 167 -4.81 -4.74 -12.85
CA LEU A 167 -4.92 -5.45 -14.13
C LEU A 167 -4.26 -6.83 -14.12
N VAL A 168 -3.14 -7.01 -13.41
CA VAL A 168 -2.49 -8.32 -13.28
C VAL A 168 -3.39 -9.29 -12.49
N THR A 169 -4.00 -8.81 -11.42
CA THR A 169 -4.84 -9.62 -10.51
C THR A 169 -6.29 -9.75 -10.97
N GLY A 170 -6.80 -8.80 -11.76
CA GLY A 170 -8.21 -8.74 -12.14
C GLY A 170 -9.14 -8.26 -11.02
N GLN A 171 -8.65 -7.40 -10.12
CA GLN A 171 -9.45 -6.87 -9.01
C GLN A 171 -10.40 -5.78 -9.49
N GLY A 172 -11.70 -6.06 -9.49
CA GLY A 172 -12.74 -5.10 -9.89
C GLY A 172 -12.84 -4.82 -11.39
N VAL A 173 -11.86 -5.24 -12.18
CA VAL A 173 -11.85 -5.18 -13.66
C VAL A 173 -11.36 -6.51 -14.23
N PRO A 174 -11.71 -6.85 -15.50
CA PRO A 174 -11.13 -8.01 -16.16
C PRO A 174 -9.60 -7.95 -16.15
N ALA A 175 -8.96 -9.08 -15.86
CA ALA A 175 -7.51 -9.16 -15.86
C ALA A 175 -6.94 -8.91 -17.27
N ASP A 176 -5.91 -8.08 -17.35
CA ASP A 176 -5.13 -7.80 -18.55
C ASP A 176 -3.65 -7.77 -18.15
N ARG A 177 -3.05 -8.96 -18.05
CA ARG A 177 -1.67 -9.10 -17.60
C ARG A 177 -0.68 -8.43 -18.52
N VAL A 178 -0.92 -8.42 -19.83
CA VAL A 178 -0.03 -7.80 -20.82
C VAL A 178 0.05 -6.30 -20.56
N ARG A 179 -1.11 -5.64 -20.40
CA ARG A 179 -1.15 -4.22 -20.05
C ARG A 179 -0.60 -3.96 -18.65
N GLY A 180 -0.88 -4.85 -17.70
CA GLY A 180 -0.35 -4.75 -16.34
C GLY A 180 1.17 -4.74 -16.28
N VAL A 181 1.85 -5.67 -16.97
CA VAL A 181 3.32 -5.67 -17.03
C VAL A 181 3.90 -4.46 -17.77
N GLN A 182 3.20 -3.95 -18.80
CA GLN A 182 3.61 -2.71 -19.47
C GLN A 182 3.59 -1.51 -18.52
N LEU A 183 2.54 -1.37 -17.72
CA LEU A 183 2.41 -0.28 -16.75
C LEU A 183 3.44 -0.37 -15.62
N TYR A 184 3.76 -1.58 -15.12
CA TYR A 184 4.88 -1.71 -14.20
C TYR A 184 6.21 -1.33 -14.87
N GLY A 185 6.41 -1.69 -16.14
CA GLY A 185 7.60 -1.29 -16.90
C GLY A 185 7.72 0.22 -17.05
N ALA A 186 6.60 0.91 -17.30
CA ALA A 186 6.53 2.38 -17.34
C ALA A 186 6.89 2.98 -15.97
N ALA A 187 6.28 2.51 -14.89
CA ALA A 187 6.58 2.97 -13.53
C ALA A 187 8.05 2.78 -13.17
N TRP A 188 8.63 1.61 -13.50
CA TRP A 188 10.06 1.33 -13.30
C TRP A 188 10.93 2.30 -14.07
N SER A 189 10.62 2.54 -15.35
CA SER A 189 11.36 3.46 -16.22
C SER A 189 11.26 4.91 -15.72
N ALA A 190 10.15 5.26 -15.07
CA ALA A 190 9.94 6.55 -14.41
C ALA A 190 10.62 6.65 -13.03
N GLY A 191 11.32 5.61 -12.57
CA GLY A 191 12.13 5.57 -11.35
C GLY A 191 11.48 4.88 -10.15
N GLU A 192 10.34 4.20 -10.32
CA GLU A 192 9.72 3.41 -9.24
C GLU A 192 10.46 2.09 -9.03
N THR A 193 11.27 2.01 -7.97
CA THR A 193 12.15 0.85 -7.77
C THR A 193 11.39 -0.42 -7.39
N TRP A 194 10.24 -0.29 -6.71
CA TRP A 194 9.41 -1.43 -6.33
C TRP A 194 8.76 -2.12 -7.54
N ALA A 195 8.63 -1.41 -8.67
CA ALA A 195 8.06 -1.97 -9.90
C ALA A 195 8.82 -3.22 -10.39
N ALA A 196 10.15 -3.30 -10.17
CA ALA A 196 10.94 -4.47 -10.55
C ALA A 196 10.52 -5.75 -9.79
N ALA A 197 10.20 -5.64 -8.50
CA ALA A 197 9.67 -6.77 -7.72
C ALA A 197 8.30 -7.19 -8.25
N MET A 198 7.42 -6.21 -8.49
CA MET A 198 6.07 -6.48 -8.99
C MET A 198 6.08 -7.12 -10.37
N LEU A 199 6.99 -6.70 -11.26
CA LEU A 199 7.23 -7.35 -12.55
C LEU A 199 7.67 -8.80 -12.39
N ALA A 200 8.68 -9.06 -11.54
CA ALA A 200 9.15 -10.42 -11.29
C ALA A 200 8.00 -11.31 -10.78
N ASN A 201 7.22 -10.83 -9.81
CA ASN A 201 6.06 -11.53 -9.27
C ASN A 201 4.99 -11.78 -10.35
N ALA A 202 4.67 -10.79 -11.17
CA ALA A 202 3.69 -10.91 -12.25
C ALA A 202 4.11 -11.95 -13.30
N TYR A 203 5.39 -11.98 -13.69
CA TYR A 203 5.91 -12.99 -14.61
C TYR A 203 5.92 -14.39 -14.00
N VAL A 204 6.21 -14.55 -12.70
CA VAL A 204 6.04 -15.84 -11.99
C VAL A 204 4.58 -16.30 -12.06
N GLN A 205 3.61 -15.43 -11.79
CA GLN A 205 2.18 -15.75 -11.93
C GLN A 205 1.79 -16.10 -13.37
N GLY A 206 2.49 -15.52 -14.35
CA GLY A 206 2.41 -15.83 -15.78
C GLY A 206 3.15 -17.11 -16.20
N ARG A 207 3.89 -17.76 -15.29
CA ARG A 207 4.78 -18.90 -15.56
C ARG A 207 5.89 -18.60 -16.57
N ASP A 208 6.35 -17.35 -16.59
CA ASP A 208 7.47 -16.89 -17.41
C ASP A 208 8.71 -16.69 -16.53
N SER A 209 9.46 -17.78 -16.31
CA SER A 209 10.65 -17.75 -15.46
C SER A 209 11.80 -16.92 -16.06
N VAL A 210 11.83 -16.76 -17.38
CA VAL A 210 12.86 -15.99 -18.09
C VAL A 210 12.71 -14.50 -17.78
N ASN A 211 11.51 -13.95 -18.00
CA ASN A 211 11.25 -12.55 -17.67
C ASN A 211 11.18 -12.32 -16.16
N ALA A 212 10.67 -13.27 -15.37
CA ALA A 212 10.75 -13.17 -13.92
C ALA A 212 12.21 -13.04 -13.44
N TYR A 213 13.12 -13.83 -14.02
CA TYR A 213 14.53 -13.80 -13.65
C TYR A 213 15.19 -12.47 -14.03
N LEU A 214 14.92 -11.97 -15.24
CA LEU A 214 15.36 -10.63 -15.68
C LEU A 214 15.01 -9.55 -14.66
N TRP A 215 13.75 -9.51 -14.22
CA TRP A 215 13.26 -8.49 -13.29
C TRP A 215 13.75 -8.71 -11.87
N SER A 216 13.93 -9.97 -11.44
CA SER A 216 14.55 -10.29 -10.14
C SER A 216 15.99 -9.76 -10.02
N LEU A 217 16.75 -9.74 -11.12
CA LEU A 217 18.13 -9.21 -11.15
C LEU A 217 18.18 -7.68 -11.03
N ARG A 218 17.13 -6.98 -11.47
CA ARG A 218 17.01 -5.52 -11.39
C ARG A 218 16.47 -5.04 -10.04
N CYS A 219 15.82 -5.94 -9.31
CA CYS A 219 15.31 -5.68 -7.99
C CYS A 219 16.45 -5.67 -6.96
N THR A 220 16.82 -4.48 -6.47
CA THR A 220 17.93 -4.28 -5.53
C THR A 220 17.51 -3.46 -4.31
N GLY A 221 18.28 -3.55 -3.22
CA GLY A 221 18.01 -2.79 -1.99
C GLY A 221 16.62 -3.08 -1.42
N GLN A 222 15.82 -2.03 -1.22
CA GLN A 222 14.47 -2.15 -0.65
C GLN A 222 13.47 -2.88 -1.55
N CYS A 223 13.72 -2.97 -2.86
CA CYS A 223 12.84 -3.74 -3.75
C CYS A 223 12.74 -5.21 -3.33
N LEU A 224 13.80 -5.77 -2.73
CA LEU A 224 13.89 -7.18 -2.36
C LEU A 224 12.79 -7.62 -1.38
N THR A 225 12.26 -6.71 -0.56
CA THR A 225 11.17 -7.03 0.38
C THR A 225 9.83 -7.27 -0.32
N GLY A 226 9.67 -6.79 -1.55
CA GLY A 226 8.45 -6.98 -2.35
C GLY A 226 8.46 -8.25 -3.20
N LEU A 227 9.55 -9.02 -3.23
CA LEU A 227 9.62 -10.26 -4.00
C LEU A 227 8.94 -11.41 -3.24
N ILE A 228 8.09 -12.15 -3.94
CA ILE A 228 7.63 -13.46 -3.43
C ILE A 228 8.78 -14.47 -3.49
N PRO A 229 8.79 -15.52 -2.64
CA PRO A 229 9.87 -16.51 -2.61
C PRO A 229 10.20 -17.14 -3.97
N GLU A 230 9.18 -17.40 -4.79
CA GLU A 230 9.30 -17.99 -6.13
C GLU A 230 9.92 -17.03 -7.15
N ALA A 231 9.78 -15.72 -6.94
CA ALA A 231 10.39 -14.68 -7.78
C ALA A 231 11.81 -14.34 -7.34
N ALA A 232 12.30 -14.90 -6.23
CA ALA A 232 13.66 -14.69 -5.78
C ALA A 232 14.67 -15.30 -6.77
N LYS A 233 15.76 -14.56 -7.01
CA LYS A 233 16.84 -14.94 -7.92
C LYS A 233 17.25 -16.42 -7.80
N GLY A 234 17.55 -16.86 -6.57
CA GLY A 234 18.03 -18.22 -6.31
C GLY A 234 16.97 -19.32 -6.50
N ALA A 235 15.68 -18.98 -6.47
CA ALA A 235 14.61 -19.91 -6.81
C ALA A 235 14.53 -20.09 -8.33
N LEU A 236 14.59 -18.99 -9.08
CA LEU A 236 14.51 -18.97 -10.54
C LEU A 236 15.74 -19.62 -11.21
N GLU A 237 16.95 -19.42 -10.68
CA GLU A 237 18.18 -20.04 -11.19
C GLU A 237 18.13 -21.57 -11.20
N LYS A 238 17.35 -22.19 -10.29
CA LYS A 238 17.19 -23.67 -10.27
C LYS A 238 16.34 -24.20 -11.42
N SER A 239 15.54 -23.33 -12.05
CA SER A 239 14.60 -23.69 -13.11
C SER A 239 15.11 -23.36 -14.52
N LEU A 240 16.25 -22.67 -14.63
CA LEU A 240 16.82 -22.19 -15.90
C LEU A 240 18.16 -22.88 -16.17
N ASP A 241 18.48 -23.09 -17.45
CA ASP A 241 19.78 -23.62 -17.83
C ASP A 241 20.88 -22.53 -17.74
N PRO A 242 22.17 -22.93 -17.60
CA PRO A 242 23.28 -21.98 -17.43
C PRO A 242 23.45 -20.97 -18.58
N GLN A 243 23.13 -21.37 -19.82
CA GLN A 243 23.29 -20.48 -20.98
C GLN A 243 22.21 -19.39 -20.96
N THR A 244 20.96 -19.77 -20.68
CA THR A 244 19.85 -18.84 -20.47
C THR A 244 20.15 -17.86 -19.34
N ILE A 245 20.65 -18.35 -18.20
CA ILE A 245 21.06 -17.50 -17.06
C ILE A 245 22.10 -16.46 -17.49
N SER A 246 23.17 -16.90 -18.18
CA SER A 246 24.23 -16.00 -18.62
C SER A 246 23.72 -14.93 -19.59
N SER A 247 22.86 -15.31 -20.53
CA SER A 247 22.23 -14.38 -21.47
C SER A 247 21.37 -13.33 -20.76
N ILE A 248 20.53 -13.75 -19.81
CA ILE A 248 19.66 -12.85 -19.06
C ILE A 248 20.48 -11.89 -18.19
N GLN A 249 21.54 -12.37 -17.52
CA GLN A 249 22.43 -11.53 -16.71
C GLN A 249 23.17 -10.47 -17.54
N GLN A 250 23.46 -10.75 -18.81
CA GLN A 250 24.02 -9.76 -19.72
C GLN A 250 22.96 -8.70 -20.08
N LYS A 251 21.76 -9.14 -20.47
CA LYS A 251 20.65 -8.26 -20.86
C LYS A 251 20.08 -7.46 -19.71
N SER A 252 20.14 -7.95 -18.47
CA SER A 252 19.59 -7.26 -17.29
C SER A 252 20.26 -5.92 -17.01
N LYS A 253 21.50 -5.74 -17.49
CA LYS A 253 22.28 -4.50 -17.39
C LYS A 253 21.78 -3.42 -18.35
N ASP A 254 21.14 -3.80 -19.45
CA ASP A 254 20.54 -2.87 -20.40
C ASP A 254 19.12 -2.54 -19.94
N GLN A 255 18.89 -1.29 -19.54
CA GLN A 255 17.59 -0.84 -19.04
C GLN A 255 16.53 -0.70 -20.15
N SER A 256 16.93 -0.68 -21.42
CA SER A 256 15.99 -0.62 -22.55
C SER A 256 15.29 -1.95 -22.82
N VAL A 257 15.84 -3.06 -22.32
CA VAL A 257 15.25 -4.40 -22.47
C VAL A 257 14.14 -4.59 -21.45
N LEU A 258 12.88 -4.43 -21.82
CA LEU A 258 11.74 -4.59 -20.89
C LEU A 258 11.20 -6.03 -20.82
N ASN A 259 11.47 -6.85 -21.84
CA ASN A 259 11.09 -8.26 -21.91
C ASN A 259 12.05 -9.05 -22.84
N LEU A 260 11.96 -10.37 -22.78
CA LEU A 260 12.75 -11.35 -23.54
C LEU A 260 11.87 -12.33 -24.31
#